data_AF-W4E2Y5-F1
#
_entry.id   AF-W4E2Y5-F1
#
_cell.length_a   1.000
_cell.length_b   1.000
_cell.length_c   1.000
_cell.angle_alpha   90.00
_cell.angle_beta   90.00
_cell.angle_gamma   90.00
#
_symmetry.space_group_name_H-M   'P 1'
#
loop_
_entity.id
_entity.type
_entity.pdbx_description
1 polymer ?
#
loop_
_entity_poly.entity_id
_entity_poly.type
_entity_poly.pdbx_seq_one_letter_code
_entity_poly.pdbx_strand_id
1 'polypeptide(L)'
;MLSRGFTNAGAPPCAGACNESEGKFWKEGCRLNLEKRDTILREIQYWRRSKLLPEQYCDFLTNLYDDQAEVKDSNPVSLRNLQQGSIKIWLFGFGIISLIFLISLYFSVFPWPLQLATALSVLIICYGYSAIYLNRNKTISLMLAGIGSILTLGFGLWLIELHKLDADFWTPLLIAACGLLWCVLGFFLRIGLLHFCGYAFWALLYAGFFGHVRPDASLLELELLWLPLCVLMIWMSWLMYHKVSGVSGVYLGAGAALWLMPEVDALWLRAGFPEWTSLILILKIAVGLALLFLFRKKWITWVAS
;
A
#
# COMPACT_ATOMS: atom_id res chain seq x y z
N MET A 1 40.40 36.29 18.82
CA MET A 1 39.36 35.31 19.20
C MET A 1 38.80 34.72 17.92
N LEU A 2 39.26 33.53 17.52
CA LEU A 2 38.48 32.26 17.51
C LEU A 2 37.28 32.35 16.53
N SER A 3 37.07 31.45 15.57
CA SER A 3 37.51 30.06 15.45
C SER A 3 37.38 29.57 13.99
N ARG A 4 38.10 28.47 13.72
CA ARG A 4 38.38 27.77 12.47
C ARG A 4 37.15 27.17 11.77
N GLY A 5 37.17 27.21 10.44
CA GLY A 5 36.53 26.24 9.54
C GLY A 5 37.55 25.80 8.48
N PHE A 6 37.80 24.49 8.36
CA PHE A 6 38.64 23.87 7.33
C PHE A 6 38.12 22.45 7.05
N THR A 7 38.49 21.91 5.90
CA THR A 7 38.04 20.69 5.21
C THR A 7 36.77 20.93 4.36
N ASN A 8 36.72 20.67 3.04
CA ASN A 8 37.62 19.96 2.15
C ASN A 8 37.71 20.68 0.79
N ALA A 9 38.96 20.86 0.34
CA ALA A 9 39.33 21.10 -1.05
C ALA A 9 38.78 19.94 -1.91
N GLY A 10 38.32 20.13 -3.14
CA GLY A 10 38.69 21.13 -4.12
C GLY A 10 38.88 20.36 -5.43
N ALA A 11 37.78 20.12 -6.13
CA ALA A 11 37.82 19.74 -7.54
C ALA A 11 37.93 21.04 -8.35
N PRO A 12 38.96 21.24 -9.19
CA PRO A 12 38.92 22.34 -10.13
C PRO A 12 38.27 21.93 -11.46
N PRO A 13 37.65 22.91 -12.16
CA PRO A 13 36.81 22.69 -13.33
C PRO A 13 37.66 22.58 -14.61
N CYS A 14 37.20 21.74 -15.54
CA CYS A 14 37.74 21.68 -16.89
C CYS A 14 37.41 22.97 -17.67
N ALA A 15 38.35 23.91 -17.77
CA ALA A 15 38.43 24.87 -18.88
C ALA A 15 39.75 25.65 -18.85
N GLY A 16 40.56 25.48 -19.91
CA GLY A 16 41.61 26.44 -20.29
C GLY A 16 43.03 26.12 -19.84
N ALA A 17 43.93 26.03 -20.84
CA ALA A 17 45.39 25.95 -20.74
C ALA A 17 46.00 24.65 -20.17
N CYS A 18 46.12 23.64 -21.04
CA CYS A 18 46.99 22.49 -20.80
C CYS A 18 48.46 22.92 -20.78
N ASN A 19 49.07 22.97 -19.60
CA ASN A 19 50.51 22.92 -19.45
C ASN A 19 50.94 21.45 -19.57
N GLU A 20 51.73 21.12 -20.60
CA GLU A 20 52.09 19.75 -21.01
C GLU A 20 52.86 18.95 -19.93
N SER A 21 53.39 19.64 -18.91
CA SER A 21 54.09 19.05 -17.75
C SER A 21 53.15 18.45 -16.70
N GLU A 22 51.99 19.06 -16.43
CA GLU A 22 51.02 18.54 -15.44
C GLU A 22 50.29 17.30 -15.97
N GLY A 23 49.99 17.27 -17.28
CA GLY A 23 49.40 16.11 -17.94
C GLY A 23 50.30 14.87 -17.89
N LYS A 24 51.63 15.02 -17.91
CA LYS A 24 52.56 13.90 -17.73
C LYS A 24 52.57 13.40 -16.29
N PHE A 25 52.62 14.30 -15.30
CA PHE A 25 52.65 13.91 -13.88
C PHE A 25 51.40 13.12 -13.44
N TRP A 26 50.20 13.57 -13.84
CA TRP A 26 48.96 12.83 -13.55
C TRP A 26 48.86 11.51 -14.31
N LYS A 27 49.41 11.43 -15.53
CA LYS A 27 49.42 10.21 -16.34
C LYS A 27 50.45 9.19 -15.83
N GLU A 28 51.60 9.64 -15.34
CA GLU A 28 52.59 8.83 -14.62
C GLU A 28 51.98 8.31 -13.31
N GLY A 29 51.34 9.18 -12.52
CA GLY A 29 50.68 8.82 -11.26
C GLY A 29 49.54 7.82 -11.44
N CYS A 30 48.73 7.97 -12.50
CA CYS A 30 47.67 7.02 -12.84
C CYS A 30 48.24 5.66 -13.30
N ARG A 31 49.32 5.67 -14.11
CA ARG A 31 50.03 4.46 -14.52
C ARG A 31 50.63 3.70 -13.33
N LEU A 32 51.26 4.41 -12.40
CA LEU A 32 51.83 3.85 -11.17
C LEU A 32 50.78 3.18 -10.29
N ASN A 33 49.56 3.70 -10.25
CA ASN A 33 48.45 3.08 -9.51
C ASN A 33 47.94 1.81 -10.20
N LEU A 34 47.90 1.77 -11.53
CA LEU A 34 47.52 0.57 -12.30
C LEU A 34 48.52 -0.58 -12.12
N GLU A 35 49.83 -0.29 -12.16
CA GLU A 35 50.89 -1.29 -11.97
C GLU A 35 50.91 -1.85 -10.54
N LYS A 36 50.73 -0.98 -9.54
CA LYS A 36 50.59 -1.39 -8.14
C LYS A 36 49.36 -2.28 -7.94
N ARG A 37 48.24 -1.93 -8.57
CA ARG A 37 46.98 -2.70 -8.51
C ARG A 37 47.14 -4.10 -9.11
N ASP A 38 47.73 -4.21 -10.31
CA ASP A 38 47.95 -5.50 -10.95
C ASP A 38 48.91 -6.40 -10.13
N THR A 39 49.85 -5.78 -9.42
CA THR A 39 50.73 -6.48 -8.48
C THR A 39 49.94 -7.01 -7.28
N ILE A 40 49.03 -6.21 -6.70
CA ILE A 40 48.16 -6.62 -5.58
C ILE A 40 47.23 -7.78 -5.99
N LEU A 41 46.62 -7.73 -7.18
CA LEU A 41 45.75 -8.80 -7.66
C LEU A 41 46.48 -10.13 -7.86
N ARG A 42 47.74 -10.09 -8.33
CA ARG A 42 48.59 -11.28 -8.45
C ARG A 42 48.95 -11.86 -7.09
N GLU A 43 49.23 -11.01 -6.11
CA GLU A 43 49.58 -11.43 -4.76
C GLU A 43 48.39 -12.09 -4.04
N ILE A 44 47.17 -11.56 -4.22
CA ILE A 44 45.93 -12.17 -3.69
C ILE A 44 45.72 -13.58 -4.28
N GLN A 45 46.01 -13.78 -5.58
CA GLN A 45 45.95 -15.11 -6.20
C GLN A 45 47.01 -16.07 -5.66
N TYR A 46 48.21 -15.56 -5.34
CA TYR A 46 49.26 -16.35 -4.69
C TYR A 46 48.84 -16.78 -3.27
N TRP A 47 48.25 -15.89 -2.47
CA TRP A 47 47.73 -16.21 -1.14
C TRP A 47 46.58 -17.23 -1.17
N ARG A 48 45.72 -17.16 -2.20
CA ARG A 48 44.67 -18.16 -2.45
C ARG A 48 45.26 -19.54 -2.76
N ARG A 49 46.24 -19.62 -3.66
CA ARG A 49 46.85 -20.90 -4.07
C ARG A 49 47.65 -21.55 -2.95
N SER A 50 48.29 -20.75 -2.10
CA SER A 50 49.06 -21.20 -0.94
C SER A 50 48.21 -21.44 0.32
N LYS A 51 46.90 -21.18 0.28
CA LYS A 51 45.94 -21.26 1.41
C LYS A 51 46.35 -20.44 2.65
N LEU A 52 47.09 -19.33 2.45
CA LEU A 52 47.48 -18.44 3.54
C LEU A 52 46.30 -17.66 4.13
N LEU A 53 45.28 -17.38 3.30
CA LEU A 53 44.04 -16.71 3.69
C LEU A 53 42.81 -17.57 3.31
N PRO A 54 41.73 -17.54 4.10
CA PRO A 54 40.46 -18.18 3.73
C PRO A 54 39.90 -17.63 2.41
N GLU A 55 39.31 -18.50 1.59
CA GLU A 55 38.86 -18.16 0.22
C GLU A 55 37.90 -16.96 0.18
N GLN A 56 37.02 -16.85 1.18
CA GLN A 56 36.04 -15.77 1.31
C GLN A 56 36.68 -14.38 1.48
N TYR A 57 37.85 -14.29 2.12
CA TYR A 57 38.58 -13.02 2.26
C TYR A 57 39.30 -12.63 0.98
N CYS A 58 39.84 -13.61 0.24
CA CYS A 58 40.42 -13.36 -1.07
C CYS A 58 39.36 -12.85 -2.06
N ASP A 59 38.14 -13.41 -2.04
CA ASP A 59 37.03 -12.93 -2.90
C ASP A 59 36.66 -11.48 -2.61
N PHE A 60 36.61 -11.10 -1.33
CA PHE A 60 36.35 -9.72 -0.94
C PHE A 60 37.43 -8.75 -1.44
N LEU A 61 38.71 -9.10 -1.24
CA LEU A 61 39.82 -8.25 -1.66
C LEU A 61 39.91 -8.15 -3.20
N THR A 62 39.69 -9.24 -3.92
CA THR A 62 39.64 -9.22 -5.39
C THR A 62 38.52 -8.30 -5.87
N ASN A 63 37.32 -8.39 -5.31
CA ASN A 63 36.21 -7.51 -5.68
C ASN A 63 36.46 -6.03 -5.34
N LEU A 64 37.28 -5.73 -4.33
CA LEU A 64 37.61 -4.35 -3.96
C LEU A 64 38.57 -3.68 -4.96
N TYR A 65 39.45 -4.47 -5.57
CA TYR A 65 40.50 -3.99 -6.47
C TYR A 65 40.25 -4.32 -7.96
N ASP A 66 39.20 -5.09 -8.26
CA ASP A 66 38.75 -5.36 -9.62
C ASP A 66 37.77 -4.27 -10.08
N ASP A 67 38.27 -3.32 -10.86
CA ASP A 67 37.46 -2.25 -11.46
C ASP A 67 36.40 -2.78 -12.46
N GLN A 68 36.42 -4.08 -12.82
CA GLN A 68 35.39 -4.71 -13.66
C GLN A 68 34.31 -5.46 -12.88
N ALA A 69 34.39 -5.49 -11.55
CA ALA A 69 33.26 -5.88 -10.73
C ALA A 69 32.22 -4.75 -10.75
N GLU A 70 31.52 -4.61 -11.88
CA GLU A 70 30.24 -3.92 -11.91
C GLU A 70 29.43 -4.47 -10.74
N VAL A 71 29.11 -3.57 -9.80
CA VAL A 71 28.22 -3.82 -8.68
C VAL A 71 27.06 -4.64 -9.22
N LYS A 72 27.05 -5.94 -8.89
CA LYS A 72 25.96 -6.84 -9.24
C LYS A 72 24.78 -6.43 -8.36
N ASP A 73 24.12 -5.35 -8.78
CA ASP A 73 22.93 -4.82 -8.17
C ASP A 73 21.87 -5.91 -8.25
N SER A 74 21.63 -6.54 -7.10
CA SER A 74 20.58 -7.53 -6.86
C SER A 74 19.20 -6.88 -6.73
N ASN A 75 18.98 -5.76 -7.42
CA ASN A 75 17.71 -5.08 -7.52
C ASN A 75 17.14 -5.25 -8.93
N PRO A 76 16.00 -5.95 -9.10
CA PRO A 76 15.41 -6.22 -10.43
C PRO A 76 14.84 -4.97 -11.13
N VAL A 77 14.97 -3.78 -10.54
CA VAL A 77 14.48 -2.51 -11.09
C VAL A 77 15.55 -1.43 -10.88
N SER A 78 16.70 -1.54 -11.56
CA SER A 78 17.68 -0.45 -11.62
C SER A 78 17.54 0.32 -12.94
N LEU A 79 17.63 1.64 -12.89
CA LEU A 79 17.51 2.57 -14.03
C LEU A 79 18.49 2.24 -15.19
N ARG A 80 19.58 1.51 -14.92
CA ARG A 80 20.53 1.06 -15.94
C ARG A 80 19.98 -0.06 -16.83
N ASN A 81 19.12 -0.93 -16.30
CA ASN A 81 18.43 -1.97 -17.09
C ASN A 81 17.38 -1.38 -18.05
N LEU A 82 16.79 -0.23 -17.71
CA LEU A 82 15.88 0.51 -18.59
C LEU A 82 16.63 1.15 -19.77
N GLN A 83 17.88 1.58 -19.56
CA GLN A 83 18.71 2.19 -20.60
C GLN A 83 19.24 1.18 -21.63
N GLN A 84 19.34 -0.10 -21.25
CA GLN A 84 19.64 -1.22 -22.17
C GLN A 84 18.38 -2.01 -22.60
N GLY A 85 17.19 -1.44 -22.40
CA GLY A 85 15.94 -2.05 -22.82
C GLY A 85 15.91 -2.22 -24.35
N SER A 86 15.89 -3.47 -24.80
CA SER A 86 15.68 -3.80 -26.22
C SER A 86 14.48 -3.02 -26.76
N ILE A 87 14.61 -2.37 -27.92
CA ILE A 87 13.52 -1.68 -28.63
C ILE A 87 12.25 -2.55 -28.69
N LYS A 88 12.40 -3.88 -28.72
CA LYS A 88 11.32 -4.86 -28.70
C LYS A 88 10.53 -4.87 -27.39
N ILE A 89 11.19 -4.71 -26.23
CA ILE A 89 10.54 -4.63 -24.91
C ILE A 89 9.79 -3.30 -24.78
N TRP A 90 10.37 -2.21 -25.28
CA TRP A 90 9.72 -0.90 -25.28
C TRP A 90 8.49 -0.87 -26.21
N LEU A 91 8.62 -1.44 -27.41
CA LEU A 91 7.53 -1.55 -28.37
C LEU A 91 6.45 -2.54 -27.90
N PHE A 92 6.82 -3.61 -27.21
CA PHE A 92 5.88 -4.52 -26.57
C PHE A 92 5.14 -3.86 -25.41
N GLY A 93 5.84 -3.12 -24.55
CA GLY A 93 5.24 -2.32 -23.49
C GLY A 93 4.28 -1.26 -24.04
N PHE A 94 4.72 -0.51 -25.05
CA PHE A 94 3.88 0.45 -25.75
C PHE A 94 2.67 -0.21 -26.42
N GLY A 95 2.85 -1.39 -27.02
CA GLY A 95 1.77 -2.19 -27.61
C GLY A 95 0.74 -2.66 -26.59
N ILE A 96 1.18 -3.17 -25.43
CA ILE A 96 0.28 -3.55 -24.34
C ILE A 96 -0.49 -2.33 -23.82
N ILE A 97 0.21 -1.22 -23.57
CA ILE A 97 -0.42 0.01 -23.08
C ILE A 97 -1.44 0.51 -24.12
N SER A 98 -1.05 0.59 -25.39
CA SER A 98 -1.93 0.98 -26.50
C SER A 98 -3.15 0.06 -26.62
N LEU A 99 -2.96 -1.26 -26.49
CA LEU A 99 -4.06 -2.23 -26.49
C LEU A 99 -5.01 -2.01 -25.30
N ILE A 100 -4.48 -1.77 -24.09
CA ILE A 100 -5.29 -1.48 -22.90
C ILE A 100 -6.11 -0.20 -23.11
N PHE A 101 -5.51 0.85 -23.66
CA PHE A 101 -6.21 2.09 -24.00
C PHE A 101 -7.26 1.86 -25.08
N LEU A 102 -6.94 1.12 -26.13
CA LEU A 102 -7.88 0.80 -27.22
C LEU A 102 -9.07 0.00 -26.70
N ILE A 103 -8.82 -1.03 -25.88
CA ILE A 103 -9.87 -1.81 -25.23
C ILE A 103 -10.71 -0.90 -24.34
N SER A 104 -10.09 -0.04 -23.53
CA SER A 104 -10.81 0.87 -22.60
C SER A 104 -11.66 1.91 -23.33
N LEU A 105 -11.17 2.48 -24.44
CA LEU A 105 -11.89 3.46 -25.24
C LEU A 105 -13.01 2.82 -26.07
N TYR A 106 -12.77 1.64 -26.62
CA TYR A 106 -13.77 0.89 -27.39
C TYR A 106 -14.75 0.13 -26.49
N PHE A 107 -14.45 0.05 -25.19
CA PHE A 107 -15.26 -0.66 -24.21
C PHE A 107 -16.71 -0.19 -24.18
N SER A 108 -16.91 1.12 -24.31
CA SER A 108 -18.22 1.78 -24.29
C SER A 108 -19.17 1.29 -25.40
N VAL A 109 -18.64 0.72 -26.47
CA VAL A 109 -19.44 0.25 -27.63
C VAL A 109 -19.90 -1.20 -27.43
N PHE A 110 -19.29 -1.95 -26.52
CA PHE A 110 -19.66 -3.34 -26.28
C PHE A 110 -21.01 -3.47 -25.60
N PRO A 111 -21.75 -4.56 -25.86
CA PRO A 111 -23.03 -4.81 -25.20
C PRO A 111 -22.84 -5.03 -23.70
N TRP A 112 -23.84 -4.61 -22.91
CA TRP A 112 -23.83 -4.62 -21.44
C TRP A 112 -23.31 -5.92 -20.79
N PRO A 113 -23.70 -7.13 -21.23
CA PRO A 113 -23.22 -8.36 -20.61
C PRO A 113 -21.70 -8.58 -20.75
N LEU A 114 -21.11 -8.12 -21.84
CA LEU A 114 -19.67 -8.27 -22.08
C LEU A 114 -18.88 -7.33 -21.17
N GLN A 115 -19.40 -6.12 -20.96
CA GLN A 115 -18.82 -5.15 -20.02
C GLN A 115 -18.83 -5.68 -18.57
N LEU A 116 -19.94 -6.29 -18.15
CA LEU A 116 -20.04 -6.93 -16.85
C LEU A 116 -19.12 -8.16 -16.74
N ALA A 117 -19.06 -9.00 -17.77
CA ALA A 117 -18.19 -10.17 -17.79
C ALA A 117 -16.71 -9.81 -17.63
N THR A 118 -16.26 -8.72 -18.27
CA THR A 118 -14.89 -8.21 -18.10
C THR A 118 -14.62 -7.67 -16.70
N ALA A 119 -15.59 -7.00 -16.08
CA ALA A 119 -15.45 -6.54 -14.70
C ALA A 119 -15.31 -7.71 -13.73
N LEU A 120 -16.17 -8.72 -13.90
CA LEU A 120 -16.15 -9.94 -13.09
C LEU A 120 -14.87 -10.75 -13.31
N SER A 121 -14.36 -10.85 -14.54
CA SER A 121 -13.11 -11.57 -14.81
C SER A 121 -11.92 -10.91 -14.12
N VAL A 122 -11.81 -9.58 -14.20
CA VAL A 122 -10.78 -8.81 -13.48
C VAL A 122 -10.92 -8.99 -11.96
N LEU A 123 -12.14 -8.99 -11.45
CA LEU A 123 -12.43 -9.21 -10.03
C LEU A 123 -11.98 -10.61 -9.58
N ILE A 124 -12.35 -11.65 -10.33
CA ILE A 124 -11.96 -13.05 -10.05
C ILE A 124 -10.44 -13.18 -10.09
N ILE A 125 -9.77 -12.56 -11.04
CA ILE A 125 -8.31 -12.55 -11.14
C ILE A 125 -7.70 -11.89 -9.90
N CYS A 126 -8.12 -10.67 -9.55
CA CYS A 126 -7.53 -9.93 -8.43
C CYS A 126 -7.72 -10.66 -7.08
N TYR A 127 -8.94 -11.06 -6.75
CA TYR A 127 -9.21 -11.74 -5.48
C TYR A 127 -8.72 -13.20 -5.50
N GLY A 128 -8.74 -13.88 -6.64
CA GLY A 128 -8.20 -15.23 -6.79
C GLY A 128 -6.70 -15.27 -6.57
N TYR A 129 -5.94 -14.36 -7.19
CA TYR A 129 -4.51 -14.23 -6.89
C TYR A 129 -4.26 -13.73 -5.46
N SER A 130 -5.09 -12.84 -4.93
CA SER A 130 -5.00 -12.43 -3.51
C SER A 130 -5.10 -13.65 -2.58
N ALA A 131 -5.99 -14.59 -2.87
CA ALA A 131 -6.15 -15.83 -2.12
C ALA A 131 -4.93 -16.76 -2.23
N ILE A 132 -4.38 -16.93 -3.44
CA ILE A 132 -3.21 -17.79 -3.68
C ILE A 132 -1.98 -17.25 -2.95
N TYR A 133 -1.77 -15.93 -2.99
CA TYR A 133 -0.59 -15.30 -2.40
C TYR A 133 -0.73 -15.03 -0.89
N LEU A 134 -1.90 -15.26 -0.29
CA LEU A 134 -2.17 -14.99 1.13
C LEU A 134 -1.15 -15.67 2.06
N ASN A 135 -0.84 -16.94 1.80
CA ASN A 135 0.10 -17.71 2.62
C ASN A 135 1.57 -17.46 2.26
N ARG A 136 1.86 -16.99 1.03
CA ARG A 136 3.24 -16.76 0.57
C ARG A 136 3.75 -15.37 0.95
N ASN A 137 2.93 -14.34 0.72
CA ASN A 137 3.30 -12.96 0.98
C ASN A 137 2.04 -12.11 1.25
N LYS A 138 1.76 -11.89 2.54
CA LYS A 138 0.59 -11.14 3.01
C LYS A 138 0.51 -9.73 2.41
N THR A 139 1.65 -9.06 2.20
CA THR A 139 1.68 -7.71 1.63
C THR A 139 1.18 -7.69 0.19
N ILE A 140 1.63 -8.65 -0.63
CA ILE A 140 1.18 -8.77 -2.02
C ILE A 140 -0.30 -9.11 -2.06
N SER A 141 -0.76 -10.04 -1.22
CA SER A 141 -2.18 -10.40 -1.10
C SER A 141 -3.06 -9.19 -0.76
N LEU A 142 -2.62 -8.36 0.20
CA LEU A 142 -3.31 -7.14 0.61
C LEU A 142 -3.32 -6.08 -0.50
N MET A 143 -2.20 -5.88 -1.19
CA MET A 143 -2.12 -4.96 -2.34
C MET A 143 -3.07 -5.40 -3.45
N LEU A 144 -3.12 -6.68 -3.78
CA LEU A 144 -4.01 -7.21 -4.81
C LEU A 144 -5.49 -7.10 -4.43
N ALA A 145 -5.83 -7.36 -3.16
CA ALA A 145 -7.18 -7.15 -2.64
C ALA A 145 -7.57 -5.67 -2.69
N GLY A 146 -6.64 -4.76 -2.37
CA GLY A 146 -6.84 -3.31 -2.45
C GLY A 146 -7.07 -2.84 -3.88
N ILE A 147 -6.22 -3.27 -4.82
CA ILE A 147 -6.37 -2.97 -6.25
C ILE A 147 -7.72 -3.50 -6.75
N GLY A 148 -8.07 -4.75 -6.44
CA GLY A 148 -9.36 -5.33 -6.78
C GLY A 148 -10.54 -4.53 -6.22
N SER A 149 -10.43 -4.04 -4.98
CA SER A 149 -11.45 -3.23 -4.33
C SER A 149 -11.67 -1.88 -5.03
N ILE A 150 -10.57 -1.17 -5.33
CA ILE A 150 -10.61 0.12 -6.05
C ILE A 150 -11.18 -0.07 -7.45
N LEU A 151 -10.73 -1.10 -8.17
CA LEU A 151 -11.24 -1.39 -9.51
C LEU A 151 -12.72 -1.75 -9.49
N THR A 152 -13.19 -2.52 -8.51
CA THR A 152 -14.61 -2.90 -8.40
C THR A 152 -15.49 -1.67 -8.21
N LEU A 153 -15.09 -0.75 -7.31
CA LEU A 153 -15.84 0.49 -7.09
C LEU A 153 -15.77 1.44 -8.29
N GLY A 154 -14.57 1.70 -8.79
CA GLY A 154 -14.36 2.64 -9.90
C GLY A 154 -15.09 2.18 -11.16
N PHE A 155 -15.00 0.89 -11.48
CA PHE A 155 -15.71 0.31 -12.62
C PHE A 155 -17.24 0.34 -12.39
N GLY A 156 -17.71 0.05 -11.19
CA GLY A 156 -19.13 0.11 -10.85
C GLY A 156 -19.72 1.52 -11.04
N LEU A 157 -19.05 2.54 -10.52
CA LEU A 157 -19.48 3.94 -10.67
C LEU A 157 -19.45 4.38 -12.14
N TRP A 158 -18.40 4.02 -12.86
CA TRP A 158 -18.29 4.31 -14.29
C TRP A 158 -19.42 3.66 -15.11
N LEU A 159 -19.83 2.44 -14.77
CA LEU A 159 -20.91 1.74 -15.46
C LEU A 159 -22.28 2.40 -15.23
N ILE A 160 -22.52 2.95 -14.03
CA ILE A 160 -23.73 3.71 -13.69
C ILE A 160 -23.83 4.97 -14.55
N GLU A 161 -22.74 5.73 -14.63
CA GLU A 161 -22.67 6.95 -15.45
C GLU A 161 -22.81 6.65 -16.95
N LEU A 162 -22.13 5.60 -17.42
CA LEU A 162 -22.14 5.21 -18.84
C LEU A 162 -23.55 4.85 -19.34
N HIS A 163 -24.33 4.15 -18.52
CA HIS A 163 -25.69 3.74 -18.86
C HIS A 163 -26.77 4.76 -18.46
N LYS A 164 -26.36 5.93 -17.92
CA LYS A 164 -27.26 6.96 -17.37
C LYS A 164 -28.30 6.37 -16.42
N LEU A 165 -27.85 5.45 -15.58
CA LEU A 165 -28.70 4.82 -14.57
C LEU A 165 -29.01 5.82 -13.46
N ASP A 166 -30.17 5.63 -12.83
CA ASP A 166 -30.60 6.48 -11.73
C ASP A 166 -29.62 6.38 -10.54
N ALA A 167 -28.88 7.47 -10.30
CA ALA A 167 -27.80 7.49 -9.32
C ALA A 167 -28.32 7.29 -7.89
N ASP A 168 -29.55 7.73 -7.60
CA ASP A 168 -30.15 7.66 -6.27
C ASP A 168 -30.45 6.22 -5.84
N PHE A 169 -30.73 5.33 -6.80
CA PHE A 169 -30.97 3.91 -6.55
C PHE A 169 -29.70 3.06 -6.76
N TRP A 170 -28.99 3.27 -7.86
CA TRP A 170 -27.89 2.39 -8.26
C TRP A 170 -26.61 2.62 -7.46
N THR A 171 -26.36 3.84 -6.97
CA THR A 171 -25.18 4.12 -6.15
C THR A 171 -25.26 3.43 -4.78
N PRO A 172 -26.37 3.53 -4.02
CA PRO A 172 -26.53 2.76 -2.78
C PRO A 172 -26.49 1.25 -3.01
N LEU A 173 -27.08 0.76 -4.12
CA LEU A 173 -27.05 -0.65 -4.46
C LEU A 173 -25.62 -1.16 -4.72
N LEU A 174 -24.80 -0.37 -5.44
CA LEU A 174 -23.39 -0.69 -5.67
C LEU A 174 -22.62 -0.74 -4.35
N ILE A 175 -22.80 0.27 -3.48
CA ILE A 175 -22.17 0.30 -2.15
C ILE A 175 -22.60 -0.92 -1.33
N ALA A 176 -23.87 -1.33 -1.39
CA ALA A 176 -24.38 -2.50 -0.67
C ALA A 176 -23.75 -3.79 -1.18
N ALA A 177 -23.68 -3.94 -2.51
CA ALA A 177 -23.07 -5.10 -3.16
C ALA A 177 -21.58 -5.20 -2.85
N CYS A 178 -20.83 -4.09 -2.90
CA CYS A 178 -19.42 -4.03 -2.53
C CYS A 178 -19.22 -4.34 -1.04
N GLY A 179 -20.03 -3.75 -0.16
CA GLY A 179 -19.99 -4.01 1.27
C GLY A 179 -20.21 -5.49 1.59
N LEU A 180 -21.21 -6.12 0.96
CA LEU A 180 -21.47 -7.56 1.10
C LEU A 180 -20.30 -8.40 0.57
N LEU A 181 -19.82 -8.11 -0.64
CA LEU A 181 -18.69 -8.81 -1.27
C LEU A 181 -17.45 -8.78 -0.36
N TRP A 182 -17.11 -7.62 0.20
CA TRP A 182 -15.95 -7.46 1.07
C TRP A 182 -16.11 -8.07 2.45
N CYS A 183 -17.33 -8.08 3.01
CA CYS A 183 -17.60 -8.84 4.22
C CYS A 183 -17.38 -10.34 4.00
N VAL A 184 -17.95 -10.89 2.92
CA VAL A 184 -17.84 -12.30 2.56
C VAL A 184 -16.38 -12.68 2.27
N LEU A 185 -15.72 -11.97 1.36
CA LEU A 185 -14.33 -12.22 1.00
C LEU A 185 -13.38 -11.99 2.18
N GLY A 186 -13.57 -10.93 2.95
CA GLY A 186 -12.75 -10.63 4.13
C GLY A 186 -12.87 -11.69 5.21
N PHE A 187 -14.07 -12.25 5.42
CA PHE A 187 -14.30 -13.37 6.32
C PHE A 187 -13.61 -14.66 5.84
N PHE A 188 -13.80 -15.04 4.57
CA PHE A 188 -13.22 -16.28 4.02
C PHE A 188 -11.69 -16.21 3.85
N LEU A 189 -11.17 -15.09 3.36
CA LEU A 189 -9.72 -14.88 3.17
C LEU A 189 -9.02 -14.46 4.46
N ARG A 190 -9.76 -14.21 5.55
CA ARG A 190 -9.22 -13.71 6.83
C ARG A 190 -8.39 -12.43 6.69
N ILE A 191 -8.76 -11.57 5.74
CA ILE A 191 -8.13 -10.27 5.54
C ILE A 191 -8.92 -9.25 6.36
N GLY A 192 -8.40 -8.93 7.55
CA GLY A 192 -9.10 -8.07 8.51
C GLY A 192 -9.47 -6.69 7.97
N LEU A 193 -8.57 -6.05 7.21
CA LEU A 193 -8.81 -4.73 6.63
C LEU A 193 -9.95 -4.73 5.61
N LEU A 194 -10.02 -5.77 4.75
CA LEU A 194 -11.07 -5.91 3.75
C LEU A 194 -12.43 -6.12 4.43
N HIS A 195 -12.47 -6.96 5.46
CA HIS A 195 -13.68 -7.21 6.23
C HIS A 195 -14.17 -5.94 6.95
N PHE A 196 -13.25 -5.18 7.56
CA PHE A 196 -13.57 -3.90 8.19
C PHE A 196 -14.14 -2.89 7.17
N CYS A 197 -13.56 -2.82 5.97
CA CYS A 197 -14.05 -1.96 4.89
C CYS A 197 -15.49 -2.31 4.47
N GLY A 198 -15.82 -3.61 4.43
CA GLY A 198 -17.18 -4.06 4.18
C GLY A 198 -18.19 -3.52 5.21
N TYR A 199 -17.86 -3.59 6.51
CA TYR A 199 -18.69 -3.00 7.56
C TYR A 199 -18.77 -1.47 7.47
N ALA A 200 -17.68 -0.80 7.09
CA ALA A 200 -17.69 0.65 6.86
C ALA A 200 -18.67 1.05 5.75
N PHE A 201 -18.77 0.26 4.67
CA PHE A 201 -19.72 0.48 3.59
C PHE A 201 -21.18 0.32 4.04
N TRP A 202 -21.46 -0.71 4.84
CA TRP A 202 -22.77 -0.88 5.46
C TRP A 202 -23.11 0.27 6.42
N ALA A 203 -22.14 0.75 7.20
CA ALA A 203 -22.31 1.89 8.09
C ALA A 203 -22.60 3.18 7.30
N LEU A 204 -21.94 3.41 6.16
CA LEU A 204 -22.20 4.54 5.27
C LEU A 204 -23.61 4.50 4.68
N LEU A 205 -24.08 3.33 4.23
CA LEU A 205 -25.46 3.18 3.74
C LEU A 205 -26.48 3.44 4.84
N TYR A 206 -26.21 2.93 6.03
CA TYR A 206 -27.06 3.13 7.19
C TYR A 206 -27.14 4.62 7.57
N ALA A 207 -26.01 5.32 7.62
CA ALA A 207 -25.93 6.77 7.85
C ALA A 207 -26.72 7.55 6.79
N GLY A 208 -26.46 7.29 5.50
CA GLY A 208 -27.12 7.97 4.39
C GLY A 208 -28.64 7.78 4.41
N PHE A 209 -29.12 6.54 4.63
CA PHE A 209 -30.54 6.25 4.72
C PHE A 209 -31.23 7.04 5.84
N PHE A 210 -30.65 7.07 7.04
CA PHE A 210 -31.23 7.82 8.16
C PHE A 210 -31.06 9.34 8.04
N GLY A 211 -30.02 9.81 7.33
CA GLY A 211 -29.89 11.21 6.94
C GLY A 211 -31.06 11.68 6.07
N HIS A 212 -31.52 10.85 5.13
CA HIS A 212 -32.67 11.16 4.28
C HIS A 212 -34.02 11.06 5.01
N VAL A 213 -34.22 10.03 5.84
CA VAL A 213 -35.52 9.79 6.50
C VAL A 213 -35.75 10.72 7.69
N ARG A 214 -34.71 11.08 8.44
CA ARG A 214 -34.81 11.95 9.61
C ARG A 214 -33.67 12.99 9.62
N PRO A 215 -33.75 14.06 8.83
CA PRO A 215 -32.72 15.10 8.81
C PRO A 215 -32.59 15.83 10.16
N ASP A 216 -33.71 16.04 10.87
CA ASP A 216 -33.78 16.83 12.12
C ASP A 216 -33.56 16.01 13.41
N ALA A 217 -32.98 14.80 13.31
CA ALA A 217 -32.78 13.95 14.48
C ALA A 217 -31.85 14.63 15.51
N SER A 218 -32.26 14.63 16.78
CA SER A 218 -31.42 15.12 17.88
C SER A 218 -30.18 14.23 18.09
N LEU A 219 -29.12 14.76 18.72
CA LEU A 219 -27.92 13.97 19.04
C LEU A 219 -28.25 12.71 19.83
N LEU A 220 -29.23 12.77 20.74
CA LEU A 220 -29.66 11.62 21.53
C LEU A 220 -30.33 10.54 20.68
N GLU A 221 -31.17 10.93 19.72
CA GLU A 221 -31.77 9.99 18.77
C GLU A 221 -30.70 9.30 17.92
N LEU A 222 -29.68 10.06 17.52
CA LEU A 222 -28.54 9.53 16.78
C LEU A 222 -27.74 8.55 17.64
N GLU A 223 -27.43 8.89 18.89
CA GLU A 223 -26.76 7.96 19.81
C GLU A 223 -27.56 6.67 20.01
N LEU A 224 -28.87 6.75 20.23
CA LEU A 224 -29.76 5.59 20.37
C LEU A 224 -29.81 4.70 19.12
N LEU A 225 -29.55 5.28 17.96
CA LEU A 225 -29.60 4.60 16.67
C LEU A 225 -28.32 3.78 16.41
N TRP A 226 -27.15 4.35 16.74
CA TRP A 226 -25.86 3.67 16.55
C TRP A 226 -25.44 2.77 17.72
N LEU A 227 -25.88 3.05 18.95
CA LEU A 227 -25.47 2.32 20.15
C LEU A 227 -25.84 0.82 20.11
N PRO A 228 -27.04 0.39 19.68
CA PRO A 228 -27.37 -1.03 19.53
C PRO A 228 -26.44 -1.75 18.56
N LEU A 229 -26.05 -1.10 17.45
CA LEU A 229 -25.11 -1.67 16.48
C LEU A 229 -23.71 -1.82 17.09
N CYS A 230 -23.24 -0.82 17.84
CA CYS A 230 -21.97 -0.89 18.55
C CYS A 230 -21.95 -2.07 19.55
N VAL A 231 -22.99 -2.19 20.38
CA VAL A 231 -23.13 -3.30 21.34
C VAL A 231 -23.16 -4.65 20.62
N LEU A 232 -23.90 -4.75 19.52
CA LEU A 232 -23.96 -5.96 18.70
C LEU A 232 -22.59 -6.34 18.14
N MET A 233 -21.81 -5.38 17.62
CA MET A 233 -20.48 -5.65 17.08
C MET A 233 -19.49 -6.08 18.16
N ILE A 234 -19.51 -5.44 19.34
CA ILE A 234 -18.66 -5.84 20.47
C ILE A 234 -19.06 -7.25 20.96
N TRP A 235 -20.36 -7.53 21.04
CA TRP A 235 -20.85 -8.86 21.40
C TRP A 235 -20.43 -9.93 20.38
N MET A 236 -20.53 -9.63 19.08
CA MET A 236 -20.05 -10.50 18.01
C MET A 236 -18.53 -10.71 18.06
N SER A 237 -17.74 -9.70 18.44
CA SER A 237 -16.30 -9.84 18.65
C SER A 237 -15.98 -10.88 19.73
N TRP A 238 -16.71 -10.84 20.85
CA TRP A 238 -16.57 -11.83 21.92
C TRP A 238 -17.00 -13.23 21.48
N LEU A 239 -18.10 -13.36 20.72
CA LEU A 239 -18.55 -14.66 20.20
C LEU A 239 -17.54 -15.26 19.22
N MET A 240 -17.02 -14.46 18.30
CA MET A 240 -16.09 -14.91 17.27
C MET A 240 -14.71 -15.22 17.84
N TYR A 241 -14.30 -14.59 18.94
CA TYR A 241 -13.09 -14.95 19.67
C TYR A 241 -13.05 -16.45 20.03
N HIS A 242 -14.20 -17.03 20.40
CA HIS A 242 -14.28 -18.45 20.77
C HIS A 242 -14.43 -19.40 19.56
N LYS A 243 -14.86 -18.91 18.40
CA LYS A 243 -15.25 -19.76 17.26
C LYS A 243 -14.30 -19.68 16.07
N VAL A 244 -13.73 -18.51 15.78
CA VAL A 244 -12.91 -18.27 14.58
C VAL A 244 -11.74 -17.33 14.90
N SER A 245 -10.52 -17.88 14.89
CA SER A 245 -9.27 -17.13 15.09
C SER A 245 -9.03 -16.11 13.95
N GLY A 246 -8.60 -14.90 14.29
CA GLY A 246 -8.22 -13.85 13.34
C GLY A 246 -9.33 -12.91 12.88
N VAL A 247 -10.59 -13.11 13.31
CA VAL A 247 -11.73 -12.26 12.90
C VAL A 247 -12.24 -11.38 14.05
N SER A 248 -12.03 -11.78 15.30
CA SER A 248 -12.53 -11.06 16.48
C SER A 248 -12.07 -9.60 16.55
N GLY A 249 -10.82 -9.31 16.17
CA GLY A 249 -10.29 -7.95 16.10
C GLY A 249 -11.01 -7.04 15.11
N VAL A 250 -11.57 -7.58 14.03
CA VAL A 250 -12.33 -6.80 13.04
C VAL A 250 -13.63 -6.30 13.66
N TYR A 251 -14.37 -7.18 14.34
CA TYR A 251 -15.62 -6.82 15.01
C TYR A 251 -15.38 -5.81 16.15
N LEU A 252 -14.29 -5.95 16.90
CA LEU A 252 -13.91 -4.99 17.94
C LEU A 252 -13.61 -3.62 17.32
N GLY A 253 -12.82 -3.59 16.24
CA GLY A 253 -12.52 -2.36 15.51
C GLY A 253 -13.77 -1.72 14.91
N ALA A 254 -14.67 -2.51 14.32
CA ALA A 254 -15.94 -2.03 13.78
C ALA A 254 -16.84 -1.46 14.89
N GLY A 255 -16.97 -2.14 16.04
CA GLY A 255 -17.69 -1.62 17.20
C GLY A 255 -17.12 -0.31 17.73
N ALA A 256 -15.79 -0.22 17.86
CA ALA A 256 -15.12 1.01 18.27
C ALA A 256 -15.33 2.16 17.28
N ALA A 257 -15.33 1.89 15.98
CA ALA A 257 -15.63 2.87 14.94
C ALA A 257 -17.10 3.34 15.02
N LEU A 258 -18.05 2.41 15.16
CA LEU A 258 -19.48 2.70 15.27
C LEU A 258 -19.82 3.52 16.52
N TRP A 259 -19.03 3.38 17.59
CA TRP A 259 -19.22 4.18 18.81
C TRP A 259 -18.95 5.69 18.60
N LEU A 260 -18.07 6.02 17.65
CA LEU A 260 -17.77 7.41 17.27
C LEU A 260 -18.66 7.93 16.14
N MET A 261 -19.44 7.06 15.49
CA MET A 261 -20.21 7.42 14.30
C MET A 261 -21.36 8.41 14.52
N PRO A 262 -22.08 8.46 15.66
CA PRO A 262 -23.11 9.48 15.86
C PRO A 262 -22.58 10.90 15.65
N GLU A 263 -21.44 11.23 16.25
CA GLU A 263 -20.83 12.55 16.12
C GLU A 263 -20.29 12.81 14.72
N VAL A 264 -19.72 11.78 14.08
CA VAL A 264 -19.22 11.89 12.71
C VAL A 264 -20.37 12.12 11.73
N ASP A 265 -21.49 11.39 11.87
CA ASP A 265 -22.71 11.60 11.08
C ASP A 265 -23.27 13.01 11.29
N ALA A 266 -23.34 13.46 12.55
CA ALA A 266 -23.81 14.80 12.89
C ALA A 266 -22.95 15.92 12.28
N LEU A 267 -21.62 15.76 12.22
CA LEU A 267 -20.72 16.77 11.68
C LEU A 267 -20.61 16.74 10.15
N TRP A 268 -20.69 15.56 9.54
CA TRP A 268 -20.45 15.40 8.10
C TRP A 268 -21.75 15.51 7.29
N LEU A 269 -22.80 14.78 7.70
CA LEU A 269 -24.02 14.64 6.90
C LEU A 269 -25.09 15.67 7.24
N ARG A 270 -25.00 16.35 8.40
CA ARG A 270 -26.05 17.23 8.89
C ARG A 270 -25.51 18.65 9.15
N ALA A 271 -26.02 19.62 8.39
CA ALA A 271 -25.66 21.02 8.61
C ALA A 271 -26.48 21.61 9.77
N GLY A 272 -25.81 22.26 10.74
CA GLY A 272 -26.49 23.05 11.79
C GLY A 272 -26.25 22.61 13.23
N PHE A 273 -25.36 21.66 13.50
CA PHE A 273 -25.05 21.25 14.88
C PHE A 273 -24.11 22.23 15.60
N PRO A 274 -24.29 22.43 16.92
CA PRO A 274 -23.52 23.38 17.71
C PRO A 274 -22.04 22.97 17.82
N GLU A 275 -21.15 23.95 17.97
CA GLU A 275 -19.68 23.76 18.06
C GLU A 275 -19.26 22.78 19.17
N TRP A 276 -20.08 22.66 20.22
CA TRP A 276 -19.88 21.71 21.33
C TRP A 276 -19.86 20.24 20.90
N THR A 277 -20.43 19.91 19.73
CA THR A 277 -20.42 18.54 19.17
C THR A 277 -19.01 18.03 18.92
N SER A 278 -18.11 18.91 18.46
CA SER A 278 -16.69 18.57 18.26
C SER A 278 -15.99 18.26 19.58
N LEU A 279 -16.34 18.95 20.67
CA LEU A 279 -15.79 18.70 22.00
C LEU A 279 -16.25 17.35 22.55
N ILE A 280 -17.52 16.98 22.33
CA ILE A 280 -18.06 15.67 22.71
C ILE A 280 -17.33 14.55 21.97
N LEU A 281 -17.08 14.70 20.66
CA LEU A 281 -16.31 13.73 19.88
C LEU A 281 -14.89 13.55 20.45
N ILE A 282 -14.19 14.65 20.74
CA ILE A 282 -12.84 14.59 21.34
C ILE A 282 -12.88 13.88 22.70
N LEU A 283 -13.88 14.19 23.53
CA LEU A 283 -14.07 13.54 24.82
C LEU A 283 -14.32 12.04 24.66
N LYS A 284 -15.16 11.62 23.71
CA LYS A 284 -15.39 10.19 23.41
C LYS A 284 -14.12 9.50 22.94
N ILE A 285 -13.33 10.11 22.06
CA ILE A 285 -12.04 9.55 21.63
C ILE A 285 -11.12 9.37 22.85
N ALA A 286 -11.02 10.37 23.74
CA ALA A 286 -10.21 10.27 24.95
C ALA A 286 -10.68 9.15 25.89
N VAL A 287 -12.00 9.03 26.11
CA VAL A 287 -12.61 7.95 26.89
C VAL A 287 -12.33 6.59 26.24
N GLY A 288 -12.43 6.47 24.92
CA GLY A 288 -12.14 5.26 24.17
C GLY A 288 -10.71 4.80 24.32
N LEU A 289 -9.76 5.72 24.17
CA LEU A 289 -8.34 5.45 24.36
C LEU A 289 -8.04 5.03 25.81
N ALA A 290 -8.66 5.69 26.80
CA ALA A 290 -8.54 5.31 28.20
C ALA A 290 -9.08 3.89 28.45
N LEU A 291 -10.26 3.56 27.92
CA LEU A 291 -10.84 2.22 28.03
C LEU A 291 -9.94 1.17 27.36
N LEU A 292 -9.44 1.43 26.14
CA LEU A 292 -8.50 0.54 25.47
C LEU A 292 -7.21 0.35 26.29
N PHE A 293 -6.69 1.39 26.92
CA PHE A 293 -5.50 1.28 27.76
C PHE A 293 -5.73 0.48 29.05
N LEU A 294 -6.88 0.68 29.70
CA LEU A 294 -7.28 -0.05 30.91
C LEU A 294 -7.53 -1.52 30.61
N PHE A 295 -8.24 -1.83 29.52
CA PHE A 295 -8.59 -3.18 29.12
C PHE A 295 -7.55 -3.85 28.21
N ARG A 296 -6.34 -3.28 28.07
CA ARG A 296 -5.29 -3.78 27.17
C ARG A 296 -5.03 -5.28 27.28
N LYS A 297 -4.97 -5.81 28.50
CA LYS A 297 -4.70 -7.24 28.71
C LYS A 297 -5.81 -8.15 28.16
N LYS A 298 -7.05 -7.66 28.10
CA LYS A 298 -8.21 -8.43 27.64
C LYS A 298 -8.45 -8.32 26.14
N TRP A 299 -8.27 -7.14 25.55
CA TRP A 299 -8.52 -6.98 24.12
C TRP A 299 -7.31 -7.39 23.26
N ILE A 300 -6.08 -7.27 23.76
CA ILE A 300 -4.88 -7.72 23.03
C ILE A 300 -4.96 -9.22 22.74
N THR A 301 -5.49 -10.02 23.68
CA THR A 301 -5.70 -11.46 23.45
C THR A 301 -6.75 -11.72 22.38
N TRP A 302 -7.78 -10.88 22.27
CA TRP A 302 -8.81 -11.01 21.23
C TRP A 302 -8.30 -10.63 19.83
N VAL A 303 -7.42 -9.63 19.74
CA VAL A 303 -6.83 -9.18 18.48
C VAL A 303 -5.69 -10.08 18.02
N ALA A 304 -4.95 -10.69 18.96
CA ALA A 304 -3.83 -11.57 18.67
C ALA A 304 -4.21 -13.04 18.41
N SER A 305 -5.47 -13.44 18.70
CA SER A 305 -6.04 -14.75 18.35
C SER A 305 -6.49 -14.80 16.90
#